data_AF-A0AAD7IB04-F1
#
_entry.id   AF-A0AAD7IB04-F1
#
_cell.length_a   1.000
_cell.length_b   1.000
_cell.length_c   1.000
_cell.angle_alpha   90.00
_cell.angle_beta   90.00
_cell.angle_gamma   90.00
#
_symmetry.space_group_name_H-M   'P 1'
#
loop_
_entity.id
_entity.type
_entity.pdbx_description
1 polymer ?
#
loop_
_entity_poly.entity_id
_entity_poly.type
_entity_poly.pdbx_seq_one_letter_code
_entity_poly.pdbx_strand_id
1 'polypeptide(L)' 'STAKTYNKWLKPLNTILQRDSILTDKKNFGPLTFNKTAVLKTWSGLLLDKDSLPDDWTHEGVLVGI' A
#
# COMPACT_ATOMS: atom_id res chain seq x y z
N SER A 1 -23.99 -11.82 0.76
CA SER A 1 -22.80 -12.40 0.12
C SER A 1 -21.56 -11.67 0.62
N THR A 2 -20.62 -12.40 1.21
CA THR A 2 -19.32 -11.92 1.72
C THR A 2 -18.52 -11.17 0.65
N ALA A 3 -18.64 -11.56 -0.62
CA ALA A 3 -18.01 -10.90 -1.76
C ALA A 3 -18.45 -9.43 -1.98
N LYS A 4 -19.72 -9.11 -1.67
CA LYS A 4 -20.24 -7.73 -1.83
C LYS A 4 -19.70 -6.78 -0.76
N THR A 5 -19.40 -7.32 0.42
CA THR A 5 -18.74 -6.57 1.50
C THR A 5 -17.26 -6.40 1.21
N TYR A 6 -16.59 -7.45 0.72
CA TYR A 6 -15.18 -7.43 0.30
C TYR A 6 -14.87 -6.32 -0.73
N ASN A 7 -15.63 -6.27 -1.83
CA ASN A 7 -15.42 -5.28 -2.88
C ASN A 7 -15.64 -3.83 -2.41
N LYS A 8 -16.47 -3.62 -1.37
CA LYS A 8 -16.66 -2.29 -0.78
C LYS A 8 -15.42 -1.78 -0.04
N TRP A 9 -14.64 -2.67 0.57
CA TRP A 9 -13.47 -2.30 1.37
C TRP A 9 -12.19 -2.21 0.53
N LEU A 10 -12.08 -2.96 -0.56
CA LEU A 10 -10.93 -2.90 -1.47
C LEU A 10 -10.64 -1.49 -1.97
N LYS A 11 -11.66 -0.76 -2.43
CA LYS A 11 -11.47 0.60 -2.97
C LYS A 11 -10.92 1.57 -1.91
N PRO A 12 -11.51 1.71 -0.71
CA PRO A 12 -10.91 2.47 0.38
C PRO A 12 -9.50 2.03 0.76
N LEU A 13 -9.24 0.72 0.88
CA LEU A 13 -7.94 0.20 1.28
C LEU A 13 -6.86 0.53 0.24
N ASN A 14 -7.16 0.39 -1.05
CA ASN A 14 -6.26 0.80 -2.13
C ASN A 14 -5.96 2.31 -2.08
N THR A 15 -6.96 3.14 -1.79
CA THR A 15 -6.74 4.59 -1.62
C THR A 15 -5.79 4.89 -0.46
N ILE A 16 -5.94 4.20 0.68
CA ILE A 16 -5.05 4.39 1.84
C ILE A 16 -3.65 3.90 1.52
N LEU A 17 -3.52 2.71 0.93
CA LEU A 17 -2.23 2.15 0.52
C LEU A 17 -1.48 3.08 -0.44
N GLN A 18 -2.16 3.64 -1.45
CA GLN A 18 -1.55 4.58 -2.39
C GLN A 18 -1.10 5.87 -1.69
N ARG A 19 -1.92 6.40 -0.77
CA ARG A 19 -1.55 7.57 0.02
C ARG A 19 -0.32 7.30 0.89
N ASP A 20 -0.30 6.18 1.61
CA ASP A 20 0.81 5.81 2.50
C ASP A 20 2.10 5.64 1.69
N SER A 21 2.01 5.00 0.53
CA SER A 21 3.12 4.80 -0.41
C SER A 21 3.73 6.14 -0.86
N ILE A 22 2.89 7.06 -1.34
CA ILE A 22 3.30 8.41 -1.76
C ILE A 22 3.96 9.18 -0.61
N LEU A 23 3.39 9.07 0.59
CA LEU A 23 3.90 9.75 1.78
C LEU A 23 5.21 9.16 2.33
N THR A 24 5.78 8.12 1.73
CA THR A 24 7.16 7.69 2.01
C THR A 24 8.22 8.47 1.22
N ASP A 25 7.81 9.23 0.19
CA ASP A 25 8.73 9.92 -0.71
C ASP A 25 9.33 11.17 -0.07
N LYS A 26 10.48 10.98 0.59
CA LYS A 26 11.27 12.06 1.21
C LYS A 26 11.70 13.15 0.25
N LYS A 27 11.90 12.82 -1.04
CA LYS A 27 12.35 13.79 -2.03
C LYS A 27 11.25 14.81 -2.32
N ASN A 28 10.00 14.35 -2.41
CA ASN A 28 8.86 15.18 -2.73
C ASN A 28 8.17 15.80 -1.51
N PHE A 29 8.21 15.17 -0.33
CA PHE A 29 7.47 15.62 0.86
C PHE A 29 8.35 15.99 2.07
N GLY A 30 9.68 15.88 1.93
CA GLY A 30 10.63 16.33 2.96
C GLY A 30 10.65 15.47 4.23
N PRO A 31 11.02 16.04 5.39
CA PRO A 31 11.33 15.27 6.61
C PRO A 31 10.10 14.73 7.34
N LEU A 32 8.89 15.19 7.02
CA LEU A 32 7.63 14.79 7.69
C LEU A 32 6.93 13.61 6.97
N THR A 33 7.71 12.79 6.28
CA THR A 33 7.23 11.60 5.56
C THR A 33 7.05 10.40 6.48
N PHE A 34 6.21 9.47 6.06
CA PHE A 34 6.10 8.18 6.72
C PHE A 34 7.39 7.40 6.61
N ASN A 35 7.69 6.67 7.68
CA ASN A 35 8.81 5.73 7.67
C ASN A 35 8.51 4.62 6.66
N LYS A 36 9.30 4.57 5.58
CA LYS A 36 9.14 3.58 4.51
C LYS A 36 9.09 2.14 5.03
N THR A 37 9.98 1.76 5.94
CA THR A 37 10.01 0.42 6.53
C THR A 37 8.72 0.09 7.30
N ALA A 38 8.14 1.08 7.96
CA ALA A 38 6.85 0.90 8.63
C ALA A 38 5.73 0.65 7.62
N VAL A 39 5.67 1.44 6.53
CA VAL A 39 4.67 1.25 5.46
C VAL A 39 4.81 -0.13 4.80
N LEU A 40 6.02 -0.53 4.43
CA LEU A 40 6.29 -1.84 3.83
C LEU A 40 5.80 -2.99 4.73
N LYS A 41 6.12 -2.94 6.04
CA LYS A 41 5.67 -3.95 7.00
C LYS A 41 4.16 -4.00 7.15
N THR A 42 3.52 -2.84 7.33
CA THR A 42 2.06 -2.72 7.52
C THR A 42 1.28 -3.38 6.39
N TRP A 43 1.68 -3.15 5.14
CA TRP A 43 0.93 -3.61 3.98
C TRP A 43 1.34 -4.99 3.46
N SER A 44 2.53 -5.50 3.85
CA SER A 44 3.10 -6.76 3.32
C SER A 44 2.22 -8.01 3.40
N GLY A 45 1.19 -8.04 4.25
CA GLY A 45 0.26 -9.16 4.37
C GLY A 45 -1.03 -8.99 3.55
N LEU A 46 -1.21 -7.85 2.88
CA LEU A 46 -2.45 -7.45 2.22
C LEU A 46 -2.27 -7.19 0.72
N LEU A 47 -1.04 -7.31 0.19
CA LEU A 47 -0.75 -7.01 -1.21
C LEU A 47 -1.20 -8.16 -2.12
N LEU A 48 -1.86 -7.79 -3.21
CA LEU A 48 -2.08 -8.68 -4.34
C LEU A 48 -0.72 -8.99 -5.00
N ASP A 49 -0.51 -10.24 -5.39
CA ASP A 49 0.69 -10.70 -6.12
C ASP A 49 2.02 -10.32 -5.45
N LYS A 50 2.06 -10.31 -4.11
CA LYS A 50 3.22 -9.93 -3.29
C LYS A 50 4.54 -10.54 -3.77
N ASP A 51 4.54 -11.81 -4.16
CA ASP A 51 5.75 -12.54 -4.56
C ASP A 51 6.38 -12.01 -5.87
N SER A 52 5.63 -11.24 -6.64
CA SER A 52 6.10 -10.58 -7.87
C SER A 52 6.60 -9.15 -7.65
N LEU A 53 6.38 -8.59 -6.45
CA LEU A 53 6.77 -7.22 -6.12
C LEU A 53 8.21 -7.17 -5.61
N PRO A 54 8.94 -6.08 -5.88
CA PRO A 54 10.22 -5.84 -5.23
C PRO A 54 10.05 -5.63 -3.72
N ASP A 55 11.12 -5.86 -2.96
CA ASP A 55 11.15 -5.63 -1.50
C ASP A 55 10.74 -4.19 -1.13
N ASP A 56 11.08 -3.22 -1.98
CA ASP A 56 10.63 -1.82 -1.90
C ASP A 56 9.66 -1.50 -3.04
N TRP A 57 8.38 -1.78 -2.83
CA TRP A 57 7.31 -1.54 -3.80
C TRP A 57 6.70 -0.14 -3.71
N THR A 58 7.17 0.77 -2.85
CA THR A 58 6.46 2.04 -2.59
C THR A 58 6.42 3.02 -3.77
N HIS A 59 7.14 2.70 -4.86
CA HIS A 59 7.15 3.45 -6.11
C HIS A 59 6.42 2.71 -7.25
N GLU A 60 5.88 1.53 -6.96
CA GLU A 60 5.16 0.68 -7.90
C GLU A 60 3.64 0.87 -7.76
N GLY A 61 2.91 0.64 -8.86
CA GLY A 61 1.45 0.62 -8.86
C GLY A 61 0.91 -0.63 -8.18
N VAL A 62 0.84 -0.64 -6.84
CA VAL A 62 0.38 -1.79 -6.05
C VAL A 62 -1.11 -1.73 -5.67
N LEU A 63 -1.69 -2.92 -5.47
CA LEU A 63 -3.08 -3.10 -5.03
C LEU A 63 -3.14 -4.07 -3.84
N VAL A 64 -4.17 -3.90 -3.04
CA VAL A 64 -4.59 -4.84 -1.99
C VAL A 64 -5.30 -6.04 -2.64
N GLY A 65 -4.90 -7.23 -2.23
CA GLY A 65 -5.54 -8.51 -2.53
C GLY A 65 -5.64 -9.30 -1.22
N ILE A 66 -6.87 -9.60 -0.78
CA ILE A 66 -7.17 -10.27 0.50
C ILE A 66 -7.97 -11.52 0.23
#